data_AF-A0A2V7DM85-F1
#
_entry.id   AF-A0A2V7DM85-F1
#
_cell.length_a   1.000
_cell.length_b   1.000
_cell.length_c   1.000
_cell.angle_alpha   90.00
_cell.angle_beta   90.00
_cell.angle_gamma   90.00
#
_symmetry.space_group_name_H-M   'P 1'
#
loop_
_entity.id
_entity.type
_entity.pdbx_description
1 polymer ?
#
loop_
_entity_poly.entity_id
_entity_poly.type
_entity_poly.pdbx_seq_one_letter_code
_entity_poly.pdbx_strand_id
1 'polypeptide(L)'
;MATQVLCAWCEAERRAVPSDELERLDHEGALGGMCWTHALTQLLRTHSIPGTLPEGRRFLVVVERKSEALFVRLSELLLDEPRIQVLLDRRQRERRQRDLSTLRDRRRGDRRAMPDYWGDLRYHPVVIRPTTPTPDATLEPDRGSDVMDTMDTLTQPRQRLDDWMRQGTQLFGQLVEENEALQERVRAAEAQAQQVTDTLHELEREMTRLRGEIDDFKIQRGQVVEAVQSWVGEMGRLTNELLTRTRRH
;
A
#
# COMPACT_ATOMS: atom_id res chain seq x y z
N MET A 1 4.79 -19.00 24.22
CA MET A 1 4.87 -19.11 22.75
C MET A 1 4.27 -17.82 22.21
N ALA A 2 5.09 -16.95 21.62
CA ALA A 2 4.63 -15.66 21.11
C ALA A 2 3.86 -15.89 19.81
N THR A 3 2.54 -15.82 19.87
CA THR A 3 1.63 -15.94 18.73
C THR A 3 1.77 -14.70 17.85
N GLN A 4 2.47 -14.81 16.73
CA GLN A 4 2.54 -13.73 15.75
C GLN A 4 1.12 -13.43 15.27
N VAL A 5 0.59 -12.29 15.67
CA VAL A 5 -0.64 -11.77 15.10
C VAL A 5 -0.23 -10.76 14.02
N LEU A 6 -1.09 -10.49 13.05
CA LEU A 6 -0.80 -9.61 11.92
C LEU A 6 -1.80 -8.44 11.93
N CYS A 7 -1.34 -7.20 11.81
CA CYS A 7 -2.23 -6.09 11.47
C CYS A 7 -2.85 -6.35 10.09
N ALA A 8 -4.03 -5.82 9.76
CA ALA A 8 -4.72 -6.14 8.49
C ALA A 8 -3.82 -5.96 7.24
N TRP A 9 -2.92 -4.97 7.27
CA TRP A 9 -1.91 -4.77 6.22
C TRP A 9 -0.72 -5.75 6.33
N CYS A 10 -0.23 -6.00 7.54
CA CYS A 10 0.78 -7.01 7.82
C CYS A 10 0.34 -8.42 7.38
N GLU A 11 -0.96 -8.70 7.51
CA GLU A 11 -1.62 -9.95 7.13
C GLU A 11 -1.63 -10.11 5.62
N ALA A 12 -1.98 -9.04 4.90
CA ALA A 12 -1.87 -8.97 3.45
C ALA A 12 -0.42 -9.11 2.93
N GLU A 13 0.57 -8.58 3.65
CA GLU A 13 1.99 -8.62 3.28
C GLU A 13 2.77 -9.85 3.81
N ARG A 14 2.10 -10.74 4.59
CA ARG A 14 2.69 -11.89 5.29
C ARG A 14 3.95 -11.57 6.12
N ARG A 15 4.05 -10.35 6.67
CA ARG A 15 5.15 -9.94 7.56
C ARG A 15 4.70 -9.98 9.01
N ALA A 16 5.33 -10.83 9.82
CA ALA A 16 5.02 -10.97 11.23
C ALA A 16 5.47 -9.77 12.07
N VAL A 17 4.58 -9.30 12.95
CA VAL A 17 4.87 -8.35 14.03
C VAL A 17 4.87 -9.13 15.36
N PRO A 18 5.70 -8.76 16.35
CA PRO A 18 5.66 -9.39 17.67
C PRO A 18 4.26 -9.32 18.32
N SER A 19 3.84 -10.44 18.92
CA SER A 19 2.50 -10.70 19.50
C SER A 19 2.03 -9.65 20.51
N ASP A 20 2.96 -9.08 21.27
CA ASP A 20 2.69 -8.13 22.36
C ASP A 20 2.22 -6.76 21.87
N GLU A 21 2.52 -6.41 20.62
CA GLU A 21 2.05 -5.18 19.96
C GLU A 21 0.64 -5.33 19.37
N LEU A 22 0.11 -6.55 19.27
CA LEU A 22 -1.08 -6.88 18.48
C LEU A 22 -2.31 -7.31 19.26
N GLU A 23 -2.18 -7.93 20.43
CA GLU A 23 -3.35 -8.20 21.31
C GLU A 23 -4.03 -6.91 21.77
N ARG A 24 -3.40 -5.77 21.53
CA ARG A 24 -3.90 -4.44 21.88
C ARG A 24 -4.49 -3.67 20.68
N LEU A 25 -4.55 -4.31 19.50
CA LEU A 25 -5.08 -3.73 18.24
C LEU A 25 -6.61 -3.83 18.09
N ASP A 26 -7.30 -4.59 18.96
CA ASP A 26 -8.75 -4.79 18.93
C ASP A 26 -9.58 -3.59 19.44
N HIS A 27 -9.00 -2.38 19.40
CA HIS A 27 -9.64 -1.16 19.90
C HIS A 27 -9.79 -0.13 18.78
N GLU A 28 -11.03 0.31 18.58
CA GLU A 28 -11.65 1.08 17.47
C GLU A 28 -10.97 2.42 17.06
N GLY A 29 -9.80 2.75 17.59
CA GLY A 29 -9.18 4.06 17.41
C GLY A 29 -7.78 4.07 16.79
N ALA A 30 -7.30 2.95 16.24
CA ALA A 30 -6.20 3.03 15.29
C ALA A 30 -6.75 3.70 14.03
N LEU A 31 -6.01 4.63 13.43
CA LEU A 31 -6.30 5.09 12.07
C LEU A 31 -6.43 3.85 11.17
N GLY A 32 -7.67 3.40 10.91
CA GLY A 32 -7.99 2.22 10.10
C GLY A 32 -7.42 0.86 10.52
N GLY A 33 -7.09 0.60 11.79
CA GLY A 33 -6.58 -0.72 12.23
C GLY A 33 -5.13 -1.05 11.82
N MET A 34 -4.31 -0.04 11.52
CA MET A 34 -2.90 -0.22 11.09
C MET A 34 -1.90 -0.11 12.24
N CYS A 35 -0.79 -0.85 12.16
CA CYS A 35 0.34 -0.64 13.07
C CYS A 35 1.07 0.68 12.75
N TRP A 36 1.79 1.25 13.73
CA TRP A 36 2.48 2.54 13.56
C TRP A 36 3.50 2.53 12.40
N THR A 37 4.14 1.39 12.12
CA THR A 37 5.07 1.23 10.99
C THR A 37 4.36 1.36 9.66
N HIS A 38 3.18 0.74 9.51
CA HIS A 38 2.37 0.84 8.29
C HIS A 38 1.66 2.19 8.18
N ALA A 39 1.22 2.78 9.30
CA ALA A 39 0.70 4.14 9.33
C ALA A 39 1.77 5.14 8.85
N LEU A 40 3.01 5.00 9.34
CA LEU A 40 4.14 5.80 8.87
C LEU A 40 4.46 5.50 7.40
N THR A 41 4.43 4.24 6.97
CA THR A 41 4.66 3.85 5.56
C THR A 41 3.59 4.41 4.63
N GLN A 42 2.33 4.51 5.06
CA GLN A 42 1.26 5.08 4.26
C GLN A 42 1.33 6.61 4.22
N LEU A 43 1.66 7.25 5.35
CA LEU A 43 2.06 8.66 5.35
C LEU A 43 3.26 8.86 4.44
N LEU A 44 4.20 7.91 4.42
CA LEU A 44 5.35 7.74 3.52
C LEU A 44 5.01 7.07 2.16
N ARG A 45 3.73 6.98 1.73
CA ARG A 45 3.35 6.71 0.33
C ARG A 45 2.41 7.75 -0.31
N THR A 46 1.58 8.43 0.50
CA THR A 46 0.56 9.37 0.02
C THR A 46 1.09 10.75 -0.46
N HIS A 47 2.39 11.03 -0.35
CA HIS A 47 3.07 12.24 -0.88
C HIS A 47 3.56 12.12 -2.33
N SER A 48 3.26 11.03 -3.04
CA SER A 48 3.56 10.97 -4.49
C SER A 48 2.60 11.80 -5.36
N ILE A 49 1.79 12.71 -4.78
CA ILE A 49 0.99 13.68 -5.53
C ILE A 49 1.73 15.03 -5.53
N PRO A 50 2.49 15.36 -6.60
CA PRO A 50 3.06 16.69 -6.76
C PRO A 50 1.92 17.64 -7.15
N GLY A 51 1.62 18.64 -6.32
CA GLY A 51 0.63 19.64 -6.75
C GLY A 51 0.18 20.65 -5.71
N THR A 52 0.29 20.36 -4.42
CA THR A 52 -0.10 21.33 -3.39
C THR A 52 0.95 21.40 -2.31
N LEU A 53 1.81 22.43 -2.35
CA LEU A 53 2.28 23.02 -1.10
C LEU A 53 1.03 23.53 -0.36
N PRO A 54 0.91 23.19 0.92
CA PRO A 54 0.67 24.28 1.83
C PRO A 54 1.72 24.27 2.92
N GLU A 55 2.17 25.49 3.16
CA GLU A 55 2.98 25.90 4.28
C GLU A 55 2.36 25.38 5.59
N GLY A 56 3.17 24.68 6.37
CA GLY A 56 2.80 24.17 7.68
C GLY A 56 3.12 22.68 7.86
N ARG A 57 3.73 22.36 9.00
CA ARG A 57 3.84 20.98 9.50
C ARG A 57 2.42 20.44 9.63
N ARG A 58 2.13 19.32 8.97
CA ARG A 58 0.81 18.68 8.93
C ARG A 58 0.70 17.51 9.88
N PHE A 59 1.83 16.92 10.27
CA PHE A 59 1.86 15.77 11.15
C PHE A 59 2.96 15.92 12.20
N LEU A 60 2.60 15.56 13.43
CA LEU A 60 3.50 15.47 14.56
C LEU A 60 3.66 14.00 14.94
N VAL A 61 4.90 13.50 14.89
CA VAL A 61 5.27 12.16 15.35
C VAL A 61 5.90 12.31 16.72
N VAL A 62 5.18 11.90 17.76
CA VAL A 62 5.68 11.94 19.14
C VAL A 62 6.20 10.57 19.53
N VAL A 63 7.47 10.50 19.94
CA VAL A 63 8.14 9.27 20.36
C VAL A 63 8.24 9.23 21.88
N GLU A 64 8.01 8.06 22.48
CA GLU A 64 8.14 7.85 23.91
C GLU A 64 9.57 8.14 24.39
N ARG A 65 9.68 8.81 25.54
CA ARG A 65 10.95 9.20 26.16
C ARG A 65 11.94 8.04 26.36
N LYS A 66 11.46 6.82 26.62
CA LYS A 66 12.32 5.65 26.89
C LYS A 66 12.96 5.09 25.61
N SER A 67 12.49 5.51 24.45
CA SER A 67 12.86 4.97 23.14
C SER A 67 13.71 5.98 22.36
N GLU A 68 14.78 6.48 22.97
CA GLU A 68 15.69 7.47 22.37
C GLU A 68 16.33 6.97 21.06
N ALA A 69 16.66 5.68 20.99
CA ALA A 69 17.16 5.06 19.75
C ALA A 69 16.13 5.09 18.60
N LEU A 70 14.83 4.97 18.89
CA LEU A 70 13.78 5.11 17.89
C LEU A 70 13.62 6.57 17.46
N PHE A 71 13.77 7.52 18.38
CA PHE A 71 13.75 8.94 18.05
C PHE A 71 14.88 9.32 17.09
N VAL A 72 16.12 8.86 17.34
CA VAL A 72 17.25 9.13 16.43
C VAL A 72 16.97 8.55 15.05
N ARG A 73 16.58 7.26 14.99
CA ARG A 73 16.30 6.57 13.72
C ARG A 73 15.17 7.23 12.92
N LEU A 74 14.08 7.63 13.59
CA LEU A 74 12.95 8.30 12.94
C LEU A 74 13.30 9.73 12.53
N SER A 75 14.12 10.43 13.31
CA SER A 75 14.58 11.78 12.98
C SER A 75 15.50 11.77 11.76
N GLU A 76 16.37 10.75 11.62
CA GLU A 76 17.20 10.54 10.43
C GLU A 76 16.35 10.19 9.21
N LEU A 77 15.40 9.26 9.36
CA LEU A 77 14.55 8.79 8.27
C LEU A 77 13.59 9.85 7.75
N LEU A 78 13.17 10.78 8.61
CA LEU A 78 12.18 11.82 8.31
C LEU A 78 12.80 13.23 8.23
N LEU A 79 14.13 13.32 8.13
CA LEU A 79 14.85 14.60 8.10
C LEU A 79 14.45 15.46 6.88
N ASP A 80 14.26 14.80 5.73
CA ASP A 80 13.95 15.44 4.45
C ASP A 80 12.45 15.79 4.29
N GLU A 81 11.62 15.51 5.29
CA GLU A 81 10.16 15.67 5.23
C GLU A 81 9.68 16.91 6.00
N PRO A 82 9.56 18.10 5.36
CA PRO A 82 9.25 19.37 6.05
C PRO A 82 7.86 19.41 6.69
N ARG A 83 6.97 18.47 6.33
CA ARG A 83 5.59 18.36 6.82
C ARG A 83 5.48 17.55 8.10
N ILE A 84 6.51 16.78 8.44
CA ILE A 84 6.51 15.86 9.57
C ILE A 84 7.51 16.39 10.60
N GLN A 85 7.03 16.61 11.82
CA GLN A 85 7.91 16.94 12.93
C GLN A 85 7.98 15.78 13.90
N VAL A 86 9.18 15.22 14.06
CA VAL A 86 9.48 14.22 15.08
C VAL A 86 9.82 14.93 16.38
N LEU A 87 9.11 14.61 17.45
CA LEU A 87 9.37 15.12 18.79
C LEU A 87 9.52 13.95 19.76
N LEU A 88 10.55 13.98 20.60
CA LEU A 88 10.61 13.14 21.78
C LEU A 88 9.65 13.69 22.84
N ASP A 89 8.87 12.84 23.49
CA ASP A 89 8.02 13.27 24.59
C ASP A 89 8.86 13.72 25.79
N ARG A 90 8.71 15.00 26.15
CA ARG A 90 9.43 15.64 27.25
C ARG A 90 8.57 15.85 28.50
N ARG A 91 7.33 15.34 28.52
CA ARG A 91 6.40 15.50 29.66
C ARG A 91 6.94 14.74 30.87
N GLN A 92 7.51 15.48 31.82
CA GLN A 92 7.73 15.02 33.18
C GLN A 92 6.37 15.00 33.89
N ARG A 93 5.88 13.82 34.32
CA ARG A 93 4.71 13.58 35.20
C ARG A 93 3.80 14.78 35.52
N GLU A 94 2.51 14.63 35.22
CA GLU A 94 1.36 15.46 35.64
C GLU A 94 1.67 16.52 36.71
N ARG A 95 2.01 17.74 36.27
CA ARG A 95 2.03 18.94 37.13
C ARG A 95 0.64 19.29 37.72
N ARG A 96 -0.38 18.45 37.53
CA ARG A 96 -1.75 18.65 38.02
C ARG A 96 -2.27 17.50 38.90
N GLN A 97 -1.40 16.62 39.39
CA GLN A 97 -1.81 15.55 40.33
C GLN A 97 -1.37 15.78 41.78
N ARG A 98 -0.80 16.94 42.11
CA ARG A 98 -0.68 17.39 43.50
C ARG A 98 -1.47 18.68 43.67
N ASP A 99 -2.36 18.62 44.65
CA ASP A 99 -3.21 19.68 45.19
C ASP A 99 -4.44 20.05 44.35
N LEU A 100 -5.51 19.26 44.52
CA LEU A 100 -6.87 19.80 44.66
C LEU A 100 -7.74 18.78 45.38
N SER A 101 -7.59 18.79 46.70
CA SER A 101 -8.62 18.34 47.62
C SER A 101 -9.92 19.11 47.35
N THR A 102 -11.00 18.34 47.13
CA THR A 102 -12.40 18.67 47.46
C THR A 102 -12.78 20.16 47.48
N LEU A 103 -12.86 20.78 46.31
CA LEU A 103 -13.81 21.88 46.10
C LEU A 103 -14.69 21.54 44.91
N ARG A 104 -15.99 21.59 45.17
CA ARG A 104 -17.08 21.29 44.25
C ARG A 104 -17.10 22.36 43.16
N ASP A 105 -16.18 22.28 42.20
CA ASP A 105 -16.07 23.27 41.11
C ASP A 105 -17.03 22.93 39.96
N ARG A 106 -17.86 23.91 39.62
CA ARG A 106 -18.90 23.89 38.59
C ARG A 106 -18.30 24.05 37.19
N ARG A 107 -17.30 23.23 36.85
CA ARG A 107 -16.79 23.15 35.48
C ARG A 107 -17.22 21.81 34.90
N ARG A 108 -18.37 21.82 34.23
CA ARG A 108 -18.78 20.73 33.32
C ARG A 108 -17.59 20.47 32.40
N GLY A 109 -17.02 19.28 32.55
CA GLY A 109 -15.80 18.87 31.90
C GLY A 109 -15.84 19.13 30.41
N ASP A 110 -14.79 19.82 29.95
CA ASP A 110 -14.16 19.61 28.67
C ASP A 110 -13.98 18.08 28.51
N ARG A 111 -15.00 17.40 27.98
CA ARG A 111 -14.94 15.98 27.64
C ARG A 111 -13.99 15.86 26.46
N ARG A 112 -12.69 15.94 26.74
CA ARG A 112 -11.67 15.43 25.84
C ARG A 112 -11.99 13.95 25.72
N ALA A 113 -12.35 13.52 24.51
CA ALA A 113 -12.47 12.10 24.20
C ALA A 113 -11.25 11.40 24.81
N MET A 114 -11.50 10.31 25.53
CA MET A 114 -10.41 9.50 26.06
C MET A 114 -9.47 9.22 24.87
N PRO A 115 -8.16 9.52 24.97
CA PRO A 115 -7.27 9.28 23.85
C PRO A 115 -7.42 7.83 23.45
N ASP A 116 -7.74 7.60 22.19
CA ASP A 116 -7.72 6.27 21.63
C ASP A 116 -6.39 5.60 21.94
N TYR A 117 -6.36 4.28 22.01
CA TYR A 117 -5.19 3.50 22.39
C TYR A 117 -3.89 3.88 21.62
N TRP A 118 -4.03 4.32 20.36
CA TRP A 118 -2.95 4.83 19.49
C TRP A 118 -2.57 6.29 19.71
N GLY A 119 -3.33 7.00 20.52
CA GLY A 119 -3.17 8.40 20.88
C GLY A 119 -2.45 8.61 22.21
N ASP A 120 -2.03 7.55 22.91
CA ASP A 120 -1.40 7.59 24.24
C ASP A 120 -0.05 6.86 24.27
N LEU A 121 0.99 7.61 24.60
CA LEU A 121 2.38 7.13 24.72
C LEU A 121 2.59 6.16 25.89
N ARG A 122 1.61 6.02 26.79
CA ARG A 122 1.64 5.04 27.89
C ARG A 122 1.52 3.60 27.38
N TYR A 123 0.90 3.42 26.21
CA TYR A 123 0.60 2.11 25.65
C TYR A 123 1.41 1.81 24.37
N HIS A 124 1.94 2.85 23.72
CA HIS A 124 2.74 2.72 22.49
C HIS A 124 3.92 3.68 22.40
N PRO A 125 5.03 3.26 21.77
CA PRO A 125 6.26 4.05 21.71
C PRO A 125 6.17 5.23 20.73
N VAL A 126 5.17 5.28 19.83
CA VAL A 126 5.02 6.33 18.82
C VAL A 126 3.54 6.70 18.66
N VAL A 127 3.25 8.00 18.68
CA VAL A 127 1.92 8.57 18.44
C VAL A 127 2.00 9.56 17.28
N ILE A 128 1.12 9.41 16.30
CA ILE A 128 1.06 10.31 15.14
C ILE A 128 -0.19 11.18 15.26
N ARG A 129 -0.03 12.51 15.24
CA ARG A 129 -1.13 13.47 15.32
C ARG A 129 -1.14 14.41 14.12
N PRO A 130 -2.28 14.58 13.42
CA PRO A 130 -2.42 15.66 12.46
C PRO A 130 -2.42 17.01 13.21
N THR A 131 -1.61 17.94 12.74
CA THR A 131 -1.59 19.32 13.23
C THR A 131 -2.54 20.15 12.37
N THR A 132 -3.72 20.48 12.91
CA THR A 132 -4.55 21.52 12.31
C THR A 132 -3.82 22.86 12.46
N PRO A 133 -3.61 23.64 11.39
CA PRO A 133 -3.05 24.97 11.52
C PRO A 133 -4.05 25.84 12.31
N THR A 134 -3.76 26.11 13.57
CA THR A 134 -4.45 27.14 14.35
C THR A 134 -3.96 28.51 13.84
N PRO A 135 -4.83 29.35 13.25
CA PRO A 135 -4.45 30.74 13.00
C PRO A 135 -4.21 31.42 14.35
N ASP A 136 -3.09 32.11 14.44
CA ASP A 136 -2.64 32.86 15.61
C ASP A 136 -3.69 33.93 15.95
N ALA A 137 -4.48 33.70 16.99
CA ALA A 137 -5.50 34.65 17.44
C ALA A 137 -4.87 35.60 18.45
N THR A 138 -4.38 36.74 17.96
CA THR A 138 -4.15 37.94 18.76
C THR A 138 -5.48 38.37 19.38
N LEU A 139 -5.58 38.21 20.70
CA LEU A 139 -6.72 38.63 21.52
C LEU A 139 -6.70 40.16 21.71
N GLU A 140 -7.48 40.88 20.90
CA GLU A 140 -7.93 42.23 21.23
C GLU A 140 -9.32 42.16 21.90
N PRO A 141 -9.58 42.89 22.99
CA PRO A 141 -10.87 42.85 23.68
C PRO A 141 -11.82 43.88 23.06
N ASP A 142 -12.75 43.44 22.21
CA ASP A 142 -13.77 44.33 21.66
C ASP A 142 -15.00 44.45 22.59
N ARG A 143 -15.38 45.70 22.87
CA ARG A 143 -16.54 46.08 23.67
C ARG A 143 -17.70 46.40 22.73
N GLY A 144 -18.71 45.54 22.75
CA GLY A 144 -20.12 45.91 22.58
C GLY A 144 -20.57 46.24 21.15
N SER A 145 -21.23 45.29 20.50
CA SER A 145 -22.22 45.56 19.46
C SER A 145 -23.33 44.51 19.55
N ASP A 146 -24.50 44.97 20.01
CA ASP A 146 -25.62 44.12 20.43
C ASP A 146 -26.66 44.02 19.29
N VAL A 147 -27.22 42.82 19.14
CA VAL A 147 -28.36 42.41 18.30
C VAL A 147 -28.15 42.21 16.78
N MET A 148 -27.37 43.02 16.05
CA MET A 148 -27.12 42.76 14.60
C MET A 148 -26.11 41.61 14.35
N ASP A 149 -25.31 41.28 15.37
CA ASP A 149 -24.26 40.25 15.36
C ASP A 149 -24.80 38.81 15.55
N THR A 150 -26.03 38.68 16.09
CA THR A 150 -26.65 37.35 16.31
C THR A 150 -27.12 36.65 15.03
N MET A 151 -27.47 37.44 14.00
CA MET A 151 -27.80 36.90 12.68
C MET A 151 -26.53 36.52 11.92
N ASP A 152 -25.48 37.35 12.02
CA ASP A 152 -24.17 37.10 11.40
C ASP A 152 -23.44 35.88 12.00
N THR A 153 -23.56 35.68 13.31
CA THR A 153 -23.04 34.48 14.01
C THR A 153 -23.79 33.19 13.68
N LEU A 154 -25.02 33.26 13.14
CA LEU A 154 -25.79 32.09 12.68
C LEU A 154 -25.68 31.85 11.15
N THR A 155 -25.47 32.89 10.34
CA THR A 155 -25.20 32.77 8.90
C THR A 155 -23.79 32.25 8.64
N GLN A 156 -22.80 32.64 9.43
CA GLN A 156 -21.40 32.21 9.27
C GLN A 156 -21.18 30.68 9.37
N PRO A 157 -21.77 29.94 10.34
CA PRO A 157 -21.67 28.47 10.36
C PRO A 157 -22.48 27.80 9.24
N ARG A 158 -23.59 28.39 8.79
CA ARG A 158 -24.35 27.89 7.63
C ARG A 158 -23.58 28.03 6.32
N GLN A 159 -23.00 29.21 6.07
CA GLN A 159 -22.14 29.44 4.90
C GLN A 159 -20.94 28.49 4.90
N ARG A 160 -20.31 28.27 6.06
CA ARG A 160 -19.22 27.30 6.20
C ARG A 160 -19.66 25.87 5.87
N LEU A 161 -20.86 25.47 6.29
CA LEU A 161 -21.43 24.17 5.92
C LEU A 161 -21.71 24.09 4.41
N ASP A 162 -22.26 25.14 3.80
CA ASP A 162 -22.55 25.17 2.36
C ASP A 162 -21.27 25.16 1.51
N ASP A 163 -20.22 25.84 1.97
CA ASP A 163 -18.90 25.82 1.34
C ASP A 163 -18.23 24.46 1.51
N TRP A 164 -18.32 23.86 2.70
CA TRP A 164 -17.82 22.51 2.96
C TRP A 164 -18.57 21.45 2.15
N MET A 165 -19.89 21.56 2.02
CA MET A 165 -20.70 20.68 1.18
C MET A 165 -20.28 20.81 -0.29
N ARG A 166 -20.11 22.03 -0.81
CA ARG A 166 -19.65 22.25 -2.19
C ARG A 166 -18.26 21.67 -2.44
N GLN A 167 -17.32 21.91 -1.52
CA GLN A 167 -15.98 21.33 -1.59
C GLN A 167 -16.03 19.80 -1.53
N GLY A 168 -16.88 19.24 -0.66
CA GLY A 168 -17.14 17.81 -0.57
C GLY A 168 -17.65 17.25 -1.90
N THR A 169 -18.71 17.83 -2.46
CA THR A 169 -19.28 17.39 -3.74
C THR A 169 -18.25 17.46 -4.88
N GLN A 170 -17.41 18.50 -4.91
CA GLN A 170 -16.36 18.63 -5.92
C GLN A 170 -15.30 17.52 -5.78
N LEU A 171 -14.82 17.26 -4.56
CA LEU A 171 -13.83 16.21 -4.31
C LEU A 171 -14.41 14.81 -4.60
N PHE A 172 -15.68 14.57 -4.25
CA PHE A 172 -16.35 13.33 -4.59
C PHE A 172 -16.51 13.16 -6.10
N GLY A 173 -16.82 14.22 -6.84
CA GLY A 173 -16.86 14.19 -8.31
C GLY A 173 -15.51 13.77 -8.89
N GLN A 174 -14.42 14.40 -8.45
CA GLN A 174 -13.06 14.06 -8.89
C GLN A 174 -12.70 12.61 -8.56
N LEU A 175 -13.03 12.14 -7.35
CA LEU A 175 -12.78 10.75 -6.95
C LEU A 175 -13.57 9.74 -7.80
N VAL A 176 -14.81 10.06 -8.17
CA VAL A 176 -15.62 9.20 -9.06
C VAL A 176 -15.00 9.15 -10.45
N GLU A 177 -14.61 10.28 -11.03
CA GLU A 177 -13.94 10.35 -12.33
C GLU A 177 -12.61 9.57 -12.33
N GLU A 178 -11.78 9.74 -11.31
CA GLU A 178 -10.54 8.99 -11.15
C GLU A 178 -10.79 7.49 -10.99
N ASN A 179 -11.84 7.09 -10.25
CA ASN A 179 -12.19 5.70 -10.08
C ASN A 179 -12.63 5.07 -11.41
N GLU A 180 -13.49 5.76 -12.17
CA GLU A 180 -13.92 5.31 -13.50
C GLU A 180 -12.73 5.19 -14.46
N ALA A 181 -11.82 6.16 -14.47
CA ALA A 181 -10.60 6.10 -15.27
C ALA A 181 -9.69 4.93 -14.88
N LEU A 182 -9.54 4.67 -13.58
CA LEU A 182 -8.77 3.52 -13.09
C LEU A 182 -9.43 2.20 -13.45
N GLN A 183 -10.75 2.09 -13.32
CA GLN A 183 -11.51 0.91 -13.73
C GLN A 183 -11.32 0.63 -15.21
N GLU A 184 -11.38 1.65 -16.06
CA GLU A 184 -11.19 1.49 -17.50
C GLU A 184 -9.76 1.07 -17.83
N ARG A 185 -8.75 1.62 -17.15
CA ARG A 185 -7.36 1.19 -17.29
C ARG A 185 -7.15 -0.26 -16.87
N VAL A 186 -7.81 -0.70 -15.79
CA VAL A 186 -7.76 -2.11 -15.34
C VAL A 186 -8.40 -3.01 -16.39
N ARG A 187 -9.59 -2.68 -16.89
CA ARG A 187 -10.26 -3.45 -17.96
C ARG A 187 -9.41 -3.54 -19.22
N ALA A 188 -8.80 -2.43 -19.63
CA ALA A 188 -7.92 -2.40 -20.79
C ALA A 188 -6.67 -3.28 -20.59
N ALA A 189 -6.07 -3.24 -19.40
CA ALA A 189 -4.92 -4.09 -19.07
C ALA A 189 -5.31 -5.58 -19.02
N GLU A 190 -6.47 -5.92 -18.46
CA GLU A 190 -7.01 -7.28 -18.46
C GLU A 190 -7.28 -7.80 -19.88
N ALA A 191 -7.87 -6.97 -20.74
CA ALA A 191 -8.09 -7.32 -22.15
C ALA A 191 -6.77 -7.56 -22.91
N GLN A 192 -5.75 -6.73 -22.66
CA GLN A 192 -4.41 -6.94 -23.24
C GLN A 192 -3.76 -8.22 -22.73
N ALA A 193 -3.88 -8.51 -21.42
CA ALA A 193 -3.36 -9.74 -20.85
C ALA A 193 -4.01 -10.97 -21.48
N GLN A 194 -5.35 -10.95 -21.63
CA GLN A 194 -6.07 -12.02 -22.30
C GLN A 194 -5.62 -12.21 -23.75
N GLN A 195 -5.47 -11.12 -24.49
CA GLN A 195 -4.99 -11.16 -25.87
C GLN A 195 -3.60 -11.81 -25.96
N VAL A 196 -2.67 -11.44 -25.06
CA VAL A 196 -1.33 -12.05 -25.02
C VAL A 196 -1.42 -13.54 -24.71
N THR A 197 -2.23 -13.94 -23.74
CA THR A 197 -2.45 -15.36 -23.40
C THR A 197 -3.00 -16.15 -24.59
N ASP A 198 -3.95 -15.60 -25.34
CA ASP A 198 -4.51 -16.27 -26.52
C ASP A 198 -3.45 -16.44 -27.62
N THR A 199 -2.62 -15.42 -27.85
CA THR A 199 -1.50 -15.52 -28.81
C THR A 199 -0.44 -16.53 -28.37
N LEU A 200 -0.15 -16.64 -27.07
CA LEU A 200 0.76 -17.66 -26.55
C LEU A 200 0.23 -19.07 -26.80
N HIS A 201 -1.05 -19.31 -26.50
CA HIS A 201 -1.67 -20.60 -26.77
C HIS A 201 -1.69 -20.93 -28.27
N GLU A 202 -1.87 -19.93 -29.15
CA GLU A 202 -1.77 -20.12 -30.61
C GLU A 202 -0.36 -20.57 -31.01
N LEU A 203 0.66 -19.84 -30.57
CA LEU A 203 2.05 -20.16 -30.87
C LEU A 203 2.47 -21.53 -30.30
N GLU A 204 1.98 -21.91 -29.13
CA GLU A 204 2.20 -23.24 -28.56
C GLU A 204 1.57 -24.35 -29.43
N ARG A 205 0.36 -24.12 -29.95
CA ARG A 205 -0.29 -25.02 -30.91
C ARG A 205 0.47 -25.11 -32.23
N GLU A 206 1.03 -24.00 -32.72
CA GLU A 206 1.90 -24.04 -33.90
C GLU A 206 3.22 -24.76 -33.64
N MET A 207 3.86 -24.52 -32.51
CA MET A 207 5.12 -25.20 -32.13
C MET A 207 4.91 -26.72 -32.00
N THR A 208 3.82 -27.15 -31.37
CA THR A 208 3.49 -28.57 -31.26
C THR A 208 3.19 -29.19 -32.63
N ARG A 209 2.47 -28.48 -33.50
CA ARG A 209 2.26 -28.90 -34.89
C ARG A 209 3.58 -29.07 -35.66
N LEU A 210 4.43 -28.05 -35.67
CA LEU A 210 5.71 -28.08 -36.39
C LEU A 210 6.66 -29.15 -35.85
N ARG A 211 6.64 -29.42 -34.53
CA ARG A 211 7.38 -30.54 -33.94
C ARG A 211 6.87 -31.89 -34.47
N GLY A 212 5.56 -32.07 -34.55
CA GLY A 212 4.94 -33.25 -35.17
C GLY A 212 5.40 -33.43 -36.63
N GLU A 213 5.33 -32.37 -37.43
CA GLU A 213 5.80 -32.40 -38.83
C GLU A 213 7.29 -32.78 -38.93
N ILE A 214 8.15 -32.24 -38.07
CA ILE A 214 9.57 -32.58 -38.03
C ILE A 214 9.77 -34.07 -37.70
N ASP A 215 9.02 -34.61 -36.74
CA ASP A 215 9.14 -36.00 -36.34
C ASP A 215 8.64 -36.95 -37.45
N ASP A 216 7.57 -36.58 -38.14
CA ASP A 216 7.11 -37.29 -39.35
C ASP A 216 8.18 -37.29 -40.45
N PHE A 217 8.81 -36.15 -40.72
CA PHE A 217 9.90 -36.07 -41.68
C PHE A 217 11.12 -36.91 -41.27
N LYS A 218 11.43 -37.00 -39.97
CA LYS A 218 12.50 -37.88 -39.47
C LYS A 218 12.16 -39.35 -39.69
N ILE A 219 10.92 -39.76 -39.43
CA ILE A 219 10.44 -41.13 -39.66
C ILE A 219 10.54 -41.47 -41.15
N GLN A 220 10.03 -40.60 -42.03
CA GLN A 220 10.12 -40.78 -43.49
C GLN A 220 11.56 -40.91 -43.96
N ARG A 221 12.47 -40.05 -43.47
CA ARG A 221 13.90 -40.14 -43.79
C ARG A 221 14.52 -41.45 -43.30
N GLY A 222 14.14 -41.93 -42.12
CA GLY A 222 14.55 -43.24 -41.60
C GLY A 222 14.15 -44.39 -42.53
N GLN A 223 12.89 -44.40 -42.97
CA GLN A 223 12.38 -45.40 -43.92
C GLN A 223 13.12 -45.38 -45.26
N VAL A 224 13.44 -44.20 -45.79
CA VAL A 224 14.24 -44.06 -47.01
C VAL A 224 15.65 -44.62 -46.81
N VAL A 225 16.30 -44.34 -45.68
CA VAL A 225 17.63 -44.87 -45.37
C VAL A 225 17.60 -46.40 -45.26
N GLU A 226 16.61 -46.98 -44.57
CA GLU A 226 16.44 -48.43 -44.47
C GLU A 226 16.21 -49.08 -45.83
N ALA A 227 15.36 -48.49 -46.68
CA ALA A 227 15.15 -48.95 -48.04
C ALA A 227 16.48 -48.94 -48.82
N VAL A 228 17.21 -47.82 -48.82
CA VAL A 228 18.51 -47.72 -49.51
C VAL A 228 19.50 -48.76 -48.99
N GLN A 229 19.58 -48.98 -47.67
CA GLN A 229 20.43 -50.02 -47.09
C GLN A 229 20.06 -51.43 -47.58
N SER A 230 18.76 -51.73 -47.66
CA SER A 230 18.27 -53.00 -48.21
C SER A 230 18.68 -53.19 -49.67
N TRP A 231 18.48 -52.17 -50.52
CA TRP A 231 18.88 -52.21 -51.93
C TRP A 231 20.39 -52.38 -52.11
N VAL A 232 21.20 -51.66 -51.33
CA VAL A 232 22.67 -51.80 -51.35
C VAL A 232 23.09 -53.20 -50.90
N GLY A 233 22.44 -53.76 -49.88
CA GLY A 233 22.67 -55.14 -49.44
C GLY A 233 22.38 -56.16 -50.54
N GLU A 234 21.25 -56.02 -51.25
CA GLU A 234 20.86 -56.91 -52.34
C GLU A 234 21.81 -56.78 -53.55
N MET A 235 22.20 -55.54 -53.92
CA MET A 235 23.23 -55.32 -54.95
C MET A 235 24.56 -55.97 -54.55
N GLY A 236 24.97 -55.88 -53.29
CA GLY A 236 26.16 -56.55 -52.77
C GLY A 236 26.07 -58.07 -52.87
N ARG A 237 24.90 -58.65 -52.56
CA ARG A 237 24.62 -60.08 -52.71
C ARG A 237 24.73 -60.53 -54.16
N LEU A 238 24.08 -59.82 -55.09
CA LEU A 238 24.13 -60.10 -56.52
C LEU A 238 25.55 -59.98 -57.09
N THR A 239 26.29 -58.95 -56.68
CA THR A 239 27.68 -58.74 -57.11
C THR A 239 28.58 -59.89 -56.66
N ASN A 240 28.45 -60.33 -55.41
CA ASN A 240 29.18 -61.49 -54.91
C ASN A 240 28.81 -62.78 -55.66
N GLU A 241 27.52 -63.00 -55.94
CA GLU A 241 27.06 -64.15 -56.71
C GLU A 241 27.68 -64.17 -58.12
N LEU A 242 27.68 -63.03 -58.82
CA LEU A 242 28.31 -62.89 -60.14
C LEU A 242 29.82 -63.15 -60.07
N LEU A 243 30.53 -62.59 -59.09
CA LEU A 243 31.97 -62.83 -58.88
C LEU A 243 32.29 -64.30 -58.60
N THR A 244 31.43 -65.02 -57.86
CA THR A 244 31.64 -66.45 -57.61
C THR A 244 31.42 -67.30 -58.86
N ARG A 245 30.45 -66.94 -59.72
CA ARG A 245 30.20 -67.66 -60.98
C ARG A 245 31.31 -67.42 -61.99
N THR A 246 31.83 -66.20 -62.11
CA THR A 246 32.95 -65.90 -63.02
C THR A 246 34.27 -66.55 -62.60
N ARG A 247 34.50 -66.80 -61.31
CA ARG A 247 35.68 -67.55 -60.83
C ARG A 247 35.61 -69.07 -61.05
N ARG A 248 34.43 -69.62 -61.35
CA ARG A 248 34.23 -71.06 -61.58
C ARG A 248 34.36 -71.47 -63.06
N HIS A 249 34.45 -70.50 -63.96
CA HIS A 249 34.75 -70.67 -65.38
C HIS A 249 36.20 -70.28 -65.65
#